data_AF-Q0W0B5-F1
#
_entry.id   AF-Q0W0B5-F1
#
_cell.length_a   1.000
_cell.length_b   1.000
_cell.length_c   1.000
_cell.angle_alpha   90.00
_cell.angle_beta   90.00
_cell.angle_gamma   90.00
#
_symmetry.space_group_name_H-M   'P 1'
#
loop_
_entity.id
_entity.type
_entity.pdbx_description
1 polymer ?
#
loop_
_entity_poly.entity_id
_entity_poly.type
_entity_poly.pdbx_seq_one_letter_code
_entity_poly.pdbx_strand_id
1 'polypeptide(L)'
;MEILKTLSYVGTMDVLFTICKGKTKFTDIMFETELNPGILNRLLKTLLTAGILNKDRDGYHLSERGAKIVLYTLKILDTETEMPNQDYRALIQILSDRVEQQAGTA
;
A
#
# COMPACT_ATOMS: atom_id res chain seq x y z
N MET A 1 12.92 -11.50 5.65
CA MET A 1 12.63 -12.01 4.29
C MET A 1 11.14 -12.05 3.95
N GLU A 2 10.22 -12.30 4.90
CA GLU A 2 8.78 -12.43 4.60
C GLU A 2 8.12 -11.17 4.02
N ILE A 3 8.56 -9.98 4.46
CA ILE A 3 8.00 -8.71 3.95
C ILE A 3 8.32 -8.48 2.48
N LEU A 4 9.58 -8.71 2.06
CA LEU A 4 10.00 -8.56 0.67
C LEU A 4 9.27 -9.57 -0.22
N LYS A 5 9.09 -10.81 0.25
CA LYS A 5 8.30 -11.83 -0.46
C LYS A 5 6.82 -11.43 -0.61
N THR A 6 6.26 -10.74 0.38
CA THR A 6 4.89 -10.23 0.32
C THR A 6 4.77 -9.10 -0.71
N LEU A 7 5.71 -8.15 -0.68
CA LEU A 7 5.74 -7.01 -1.59
C LEU A 7 6.04 -7.41 -3.04
N SER A 8 6.86 -8.43 -3.25
CA SER A 8 7.23 -8.91 -4.59
C SER A 8 6.17 -9.80 -5.24
N TYR A 9 5.08 -10.14 -4.55
CA TYR A 9 3.99 -10.89 -5.15
C TYR A 9 3.21 -10.00 -6.13
N VAL A 10 2.90 -10.55 -7.31
CA VAL A 10 2.21 -9.83 -8.38
C VAL A 10 0.87 -9.26 -7.89
N GLY A 11 0.63 -7.99 -8.19
CA GLY A 11 -0.59 -7.27 -7.77
C GLY A 11 -0.54 -6.71 -6.34
N THR A 12 0.47 -7.06 -5.52
CA THR A 12 0.58 -6.48 -4.16
C THR A 12 0.76 -4.96 -4.22
N MET A 13 1.62 -4.47 -5.12
CA MET A 13 1.89 -3.03 -5.23
C MET A 13 0.65 -2.25 -5.72
N ASP A 14 -0.10 -2.80 -6.68
CA ASP A 14 -1.34 -2.16 -7.17
C ASP A 14 -2.40 -2.06 -6.06
N VAL A 15 -2.55 -3.13 -5.26
CA VAL A 15 -3.43 -3.11 -4.08
C VAL A 15 -2.96 -2.06 -3.07
N LEU A 16 -1.67 -2.00 -2.77
CA LEU A 16 -1.13 -1.04 -1.81
C LEU A 16 -1.29 0.40 -2.31
N PHE A 17 -1.03 0.68 -3.58
CA PHE A 17 -1.20 2.01 -4.18
C PHE A 17 -2.66 2.46 -4.18
N THR A 18 -3.58 1.55 -4.46
CA THR A 18 -5.02 1.84 -4.38
C THR A 18 -5.39 2.24 -2.94
N ILE A 19 -4.94 1.48 -1.95
CA ILE A 19 -5.24 1.73 -0.53
C ILE A 19 -4.48 2.95 0.04
N CYS A 20 -3.34 3.34 -0.56
CA CYS A 20 -2.60 4.54 -0.14
C CYS A 20 -3.44 5.82 -0.26
N LYS A 21 -4.36 5.86 -1.23
CA LYS A 21 -5.21 7.02 -1.51
C LYS A 21 -6.28 7.24 -0.43
N GLY A 22 -6.57 6.24 0.40
CA GLY A 22 -7.53 6.34 1.49
C GLY A 22 -8.16 5.01 1.89
N LYS A 23 -9.13 5.06 2.82
CA LYS A 23 -9.91 3.87 3.16
C LYS A 23 -10.65 3.38 1.92
N THR A 24 -10.46 2.11 1.57
CA THR A 24 -10.96 1.56 0.30
C THR A 24 -11.70 0.25 0.54
N LYS A 25 -12.88 0.06 -0.08
CA LYS A 25 -13.65 -1.19 0.07
C LYS A 25 -13.11 -2.28 -0.84
N PHE A 26 -13.45 -3.53 -0.53
CA PHE A 26 -13.02 -4.69 -1.32
C PHE A 26 -13.39 -4.56 -2.81
N THR A 27 -14.62 -4.13 -3.10
CA THR A 27 -15.13 -3.97 -4.47
C THR A 27 -14.36 -2.92 -5.26
N ASP A 28 -13.97 -1.84 -4.61
CA ASP A 28 -13.28 -0.73 -5.25
C ASP A 28 -11.83 -1.15 -5.53
N ILE A 29 -11.17 -1.83 -4.58
CA ILE A 29 -9.83 -2.40 -4.80
C ILE A 29 -9.87 -3.42 -5.96
N MET A 30 -10.90 -4.27 -6.00
CA MET A 30 -11.06 -5.27 -7.06
C MET A 30 -11.21 -4.61 -8.44
N PHE A 31 -11.96 -3.50 -8.51
CA PHE A 31 -12.17 -2.76 -9.75
C PHE A 31 -10.88 -2.06 -10.21
N GLU A 32 -10.22 -1.32 -9.32
CA GLU A 32 -9.00 -0.55 -9.64
C GLU A 32 -7.80 -1.44 -9.99
N THR A 33 -7.71 -2.63 -9.40
CA THR A 33 -6.58 -3.55 -9.62
C THR A 33 -6.85 -4.63 -10.67
N GLU A 34 -8.10 -4.73 -11.16
CA GLU A 34 -8.58 -5.80 -12.05
C GLU A 34 -8.32 -7.24 -11.53
N LEU A 35 -8.01 -7.39 -10.24
CA LEU A 35 -7.77 -8.69 -9.62
C LEU A 35 -9.07 -9.44 -9.41
N ASN A 36 -9.08 -10.74 -9.70
CA ASN A 36 -10.24 -11.56 -9.36
C ASN A 36 -10.43 -11.66 -7.82
N PRO A 37 -11.68 -11.89 -7.35
CA PRO A 37 -11.99 -11.89 -5.91
C PRO A 37 -11.14 -12.87 -5.08
N GLY A 38 -10.80 -14.02 -5.65
CA GLY A 38 -10.04 -15.06 -4.95
C GLY A 38 -8.59 -14.65 -4.69
N ILE A 39 -7.93 -14.08 -5.70
CA ILE A 39 -6.56 -13.54 -5.58
C ILE A 39 -6.55 -12.35 -4.64
N LEU A 40 -7.46 -11.39 -4.82
CA LEU A 40 -7.53 -10.20 -3.98
C LEU A 40 -7.75 -10.57 -2.51
N ASN A 41 -8.69 -11.48 -2.21
CA ASN A 41 -8.95 -11.92 -0.84
C ASN A 41 -7.71 -12.58 -0.21
N ARG A 42 -6.96 -13.38 -0.97
CA ARG A 42 -5.71 -13.98 -0.47
C ARG A 42 -4.66 -12.91 -0.18
N LEU A 43 -4.48 -11.95 -1.08
CA LEU A 43 -3.55 -10.84 -0.91
C LEU A 43 -3.89 -10.00 0.33
N LEU A 44 -5.14 -9.55 0.45
CA LEU A 44 -5.58 -8.74 1.59
C LEU A 44 -5.41 -9.49 2.91
N LYS A 45 -5.68 -10.80 2.96
CA LYS A 45 -5.41 -11.62 4.16
C LYS A 45 -3.92 -11.64 4.50
N THR A 46 -3.04 -11.84 3.52
CA THR A 46 -1.59 -11.81 3.75
C THR A 46 -1.14 -10.45 4.28
N LEU A 47 -1.62 -9.36 3.69
CA LEU A 47 -1.26 -8.00 4.09
C LEU A 47 -1.80 -7.63 5.49
N LEU A 48 -3.00 -8.10 5.86
CA LEU A 48 -3.56 -7.97 7.21
C LEU A 48 -2.73 -8.76 8.23
N THR A 49 -2.44 -10.03 7.95
CA THR A 49 -1.63 -10.89 8.84
C THR A 49 -0.21 -10.33 9.01
N ALA A 50 0.35 -9.76 7.95
CA ALA A 50 1.66 -9.11 8.00
C ALA A 50 1.64 -7.77 8.75
N GLY A 51 0.49 -7.26 9.20
CA GLY A 51 0.34 -5.99 9.91
C GLY A 51 0.61 -4.76 9.03
N ILE A 52 0.46 -4.88 7.71
CA ILE A 52 0.62 -3.79 6.74
C ILE A 52 -0.70 -3.04 6.57
N LEU A 53 -1.80 -3.79 6.54
CA LEU A 53 -3.14 -3.24 6.47
C LEU A 53 -3.88 -3.41 7.80
N ASN A 54 -4.84 -2.52 8.00
CA ASN A 54 -5.93 -2.65 8.94
C ASN A 54 -7.24 -2.70 8.15
N LYS A 55 -8.28 -3.25 8.78
CA LYS A 55 -9.65 -3.27 8.25
C LYS A 55 -10.62 -2.80 9.32
N ASP A 56 -11.45 -1.82 8.99
CA ASP A 56 -12.55 -1.35 9.83
C ASP A 56 -13.88 -1.43 9.06
N ARG A 57 -14.92 -0.72 9.55
CA ARG A 57 -16.25 -0.69 8.91
C ARG A 57 -16.24 0.00 7.55
N ASP A 58 -15.34 0.94 7.33
CA ASP A 58 -15.29 1.78 6.14
C ASP A 58 -14.43 1.13 5.03
N GLY A 59 -13.50 0.25 5.41
CA GLY A 59 -12.74 -0.55 4.44
C GLY A 59 -11.34 -0.91 4.93
N TYR A 60 -10.45 -1.14 3.96
CA TYR A 60 -9.04 -1.42 4.17
C TYR A 60 -8.24 -0.11 4.16
N HIS A 61 -7.26 0.00 5.03
CA HIS A 61 -6.34 1.13 5.07
C HIS A 61 -4.97 0.69 5.57
N LEU A 62 -3.92 1.44 5.22
CA LEU A 62 -2.58 1.18 5.77
C LEU A 62 -2.59 1.32 7.29
N SER A 63 -1.88 0.43 7.97
CA SER A 63 -1.43 0.64 9.35
C SER A 63 -0.31 1.68 9.38
N GLU A 64 0.10 2.15 10.56
CA GLU A 64 1.26 3.04 10.71
C GLU A 64 2.54 2.39 10.15
N ARG A 65 2.78 1.13 10.53
CA ARG A 65 3.89 0.33 10.01
C ARG A 65 3.78 0.13 8.50
N GLY A 66 2.57 -0.13 7.99
CA GLY A 66 2.30 -0.26 6.57
C GLY A 66 2.67 0.99 5.78
N ALA A 67 2.28 2.17 6.28
CA ALA A 67 2.61 3.45 5.65
C ALA A 67 4.12 3.65 5.49
N LYS A 68 4.90 3.36 6.54
CA LYS A 68 6.37 3.43 6.49
C LYS A 68 6.97 2.44 5.48
N ILE A 69 6.49 1.20 5.46
CA ILE A 69 6.96 0.17 4.53
C ILE A 69 6.68 0.56 3.08
N VAL A 70 5.46 1.01 2.77
CA VAL A 70 5.09 1.40 1.41
C VAL A 70 5.87 2.65 0.97
N LEU A 71 6.05 3.63 1.86
CA LEU A 71 6.87 4.81 1.59
C LEU A 71 8.31 4.44 1.21
N TYR A 72 8.96 3.56 1.99
CA TYR A 72 10.33 3.14 1.67
C TYR A 72 10.40 2.31 0.39
N THR A 73 9.40 1.47 0.13
CA THR A 73 9.32 0.70 -1.12
C THR A 73 9.22 1.63 -2.32
N LEU A 74 8.34 2.65 -2.25
CA LEU A 74 8.20 3.66 -3.30
C LEU A 74 9.48 4.47 -3.50
N LYS A 75 10.16 4.87 -2.41
CA LYS A 75 11.45 5.59 -2.50
C LYS A 75 12.51 4.75 -3.18
N ILE A 76 12.53 3.42 -2.95
CA ILE A 76 13.44 2.50 -3.65
C ILE A 76 13.08 2.43 -5.14
N LEU A 77 11.80 2.27 -5.47
CA LEU A 77 11.35 2.21 -6.87
C LEU A 77 11.60 3.53 -7.63
N ASP A 78 11.51 4.69 -6.98
CA ASP A 78 11.83 5.99 -7.58
C ASP A 78 13.34 6.18 -7.82
N THR A 79 14.20 5.27 -7.35
CA THR A 79 15.63 5.27 -7.71
C THR A 79 15.92 4.59 -9.05
N GLU A 80 14.96 3.87 -9.63
CA GLU A 80 15.16 3.19 -10.92
C GLU A 80 15.21 4.21 -12.06
N THR A 81 16.34 4.20 -12.79
CA THR A 81 16.91 5.32 -13.54
C THR A 81 16.22 5.71 -14.86
N GLU A 82 15.17 5.02 -15.30
CA GLU A 82 14.71 5.18 -16.69
C GLU A 82 13.52 6.10 -16.90
N MET A 83 12.75 6.46 -15.88
CA MET A 83 11.79 7.58 -15.93
C MET A 83 11.16 7.78 -14.54
N PRO A 84 11.10 9.02 -14.02
CA PRO A 84 10.38 9.26 -12.78
C PRO A 84 8.91 8.93 -12.98
N ASN A 85 8.43 7.90 -12.29
CA ASN A 85 7.02 7.58 -12.27
C ASN A 85 6.29 8.67 -11.47
N GLN A 86 5.57 9.55 -12.16
CA GLN A 86 4.87 10.68 -11.55
C GLN A 86 3.86 10.22 -10.49
N ASP A 87 3.28 9.03 -10.65
CA ASP A 87 2.35 8.45 -9.68
C ASP A 87 3.07 8.08 -8.38
N TYR A 88 4.32 7.62 -8.46
CA TYR A 88 5.11 7.31 -7.27
C TYR A 88 5.44 8.57 -6.47
N ARG A 89 5.78 9.67 -7.14
CA ARG A 89 6.07 10.94 -6.44
C ARG A 89 4.86 11.50 -5.71
N ALA A 90 3.68 11.44 -6.34
CA ALA A 90 2.44 11.85 -5.69
C ALA A 90 2.14 11.00 -4.44
N LEU A 91 2.31 9.67 -4.55
CA LEU A 91 2.14 8.75 -3.43
C LEU A 91 3.19 8.94 -2.33
N ILE A 92 4.45 9.20 -2.69
CA ILE A 92 5.53 9.51 -1.74
C ILE A 92 5.19 10.77 -0.95
N GLN A 93 4.64 11.82 -1.59
CA GLN A 93 4.24 13.03 -0.89
C GLN A 93 3.12 12.74 0.12
N ILE A 94 2.03 12.08 -0.34
CA ILE A 94 0.89 11.71 0.52
C ILE A 94 1.35 10.89 1.73
N LEU A 95 2.24 9.92 1.52
CA LEU A 95 2.73 9.06 2.60
C LEU A 95 3.73 9.76 3.52
N SER A 96 4.55 10.66 3.00
CA SER A 96 5.46 11.47 3.82
C SER A 96 4.67 12.36 4.78
N ASP A 97 3.68 13.10 4.27
CA ASP A 97 2.81 13.97 5.08
C ASP A 97 2.11 13.17 6.19
N ARG A 98 1.60 11.98 5.84
CA ARG A 98 0.92 11.09 6.79
C ARG A 98 1.85 10.58 7.88
N VAL A 99 3.07 10.17 7.54
CA VAL A 99 4.05 9.65 8.51
C VAL A 99 4.55 10.78 9.43
N GLU A 100 4.72 12.00 8.91
CA GLU A 100 5.11 13.16 9.70
C GLU A 100 4.03 13.61 10.69
N GLN A 101 2.77 13.66 10.26
CA GLN A 101 1.63 13.94 11.15
C GLN A 101 1.55 12.94 12.31
N GLN A 102 1.88 11.67 12.07
CA GLN A 102 1.89 10.62 13.09
C GLN A 102 3.08 10.75 14.05
N ALA A 103 4.22 11.27 13.60
CA ALA A 103 5.40 11.50 14.43
C ALA A 103 5.26 12.73 15.34
N GLY A 104 4.50 13.74 14.93
CA GLY A 104 4.23 14.95 15.74
C GLY A 104 3.16 14.77 16.82
N THR A 105 2.44 13.63 16.83
CA THR A 105 1.39 13.30 17.81
C THR A 105 1.84 12.34 18.91
N ALA A 106 3.15 12.03 18.98
CA ALA A 106 3.75 11.08 19.93
C ALA A 106 4.40 11.77 21.14
#